data_AF-A0A091C383-F1
#
_entry.id   AF-A0A091C383-F1
#
_cell.length_a   1.000
_cell.length_b   1.000
_cell.length_c   1.000
_cell.angle_alpha   90.00
_cell.angle_beta   90.00
_cell.angle_gamma   90.00
#
_symmetry.space_group_name_H-M   'P 1'
#
loop_
_entity.id
_entity.type
_entity.pdbx_description
1 polymer ?
#
loop_
_entity_poly.entity_id
_entity_poly.type
_entity_poly.pdbx_seq_one_letter_code
_entity_poly.pdbx_strand_id
1 'polypeptide(L)'
;MKRYVRFIVLGIAAIFIIYGINRFVTQQVEDPNNEAFVAEETNASTDSTQESRQEKARDELPDVSSEDWSLTLVGPDQPLEEEISSEQLSYIPNTNMQLDNRVIEAYQEFSEDAQRAGHSLVIISAYRSVSEQDQIFDRRVTQYKNQGMDENQAVEKTKETSTEPGYSEHHTGLALDIVDENWQQSYSQNILEENLWQRR
;
A
#
# COMPACT_ATOMS: atom_id res chain seq x y z
N MET A 1 28.03 -29.43 58.47
CA MET A 1 28.83 -28.99 57.31
C MET A 1 28.15 -29.20 55.94
N LYS A 2 27.53 -30.35 55.64
CA LYS A 2 26.97 -30.65 54.29
C LYS A 2 25.75 -29.82 53.85
N ARG A 3 25.03 -29.14 54.75
CA ARG A 3 23.87 -28.29 54.42
C ARG A 3 24.28 -26.86 54.04
N TYR A 4 25.32 -26.31 54.66
CA TYR A 4 25.86 -24.98 54.34
C TYR A 4 26.58 -24.95 52.98
N VAL A 5 27.24 -26.03 52.59
CA VAL A 5 27.87 -26.16 51.25
C VAL A 5 26.83 -26.12 50.13
N ARG A 6 25.62 -26.66 50.35
CA ARG A 6 24.52 -26.62 49.36
C ARG A 6 23.96 -25.22 49.13
N PHE A 7 23.85 -24.39 50.18
CA PHE A 7 23.39 -23.01 50.04
C PHE A 7 24.45 -22.09 49.40
N ILE A 8 25.74 -22.33 49.65
CA ILE A 8 26.84 -21.58 49.01
C ILE A 8 26.93 -21.91 47.51
N VAL A 9 26.78 -23.19 47.13
CA VAL A 9 26.79 -23.61 45.71
C VAL A 9 25.58 -23.06 44.94
N LEU A 10 24.39 -23.01 45.56
CA LEU A 10 23.20 -22.42 44.94
C LEU A 10 23.30 -20.89 44.79
N GLY A 11 23.92 -20.19 45.76
CA GLY A 11 24.18 -18.76 45.67
C GLY A 11 25.17 -18.40 44.55
N ILE A 12 26.23 -19.20 44.37
CA ILE A 12 27.21 -19.02 43.28
C ILE A 12 26.57 -19.29 41.91
N ALA A 13 25.72 -20.33 41.78
CA ALA A 13 25.00 -20.62 40.55
C ALA A 13 24.02 -19.51 40.14
N ALA A 14 23.32 -18.89 41.10
CA ALA A 14 22.43 -17.76 40.84
C ALA A 14 23.18 -16.51 40.34
N ILE A 15 24.39 -16.25 40.87
CA ILE A 15 25.26 -15.16 40.40
C ILE A 15 25.74 -15.43 38.97
N PHE A 16 26.10 -16.67 38.63
CA PHE A 16 26.48 -17.03 37.25
C PHE A 16 25.30 -16.93 36.26
N ILE A 17 24.07 -17.22 36.68
CA ILE A 17 22.87 -17.07 35.84
C ILE A 17 22.56 -15.59 35.61
N ILE A 18 22.63 -14.74 36.65
CA ILE A 18 22.42 -13.29 36.52
C ILE A 18 23.53 -12.65 35.67
N TYR A 19 24.80 -13.05 35.85
CA TYR A 19 25.91 -12.57 35.03
C TYR A 19 25.82 -13.09 33.58
N GLY A 20 25.34 -14.32 33.38
CA GLY A 20 25.10 -14.92 32.06
C GLY A 20 23.97 -14.23 31.28
N ILE A 21 22.87 -13.87 31.96
CA ILE A 21 21.77 -13.12 31.35
C ILE A 21 22.22 -11.68 31.03
N ASN A 22 22.94 -11.00 31.93
CA ASN A 22 23.48 -9.66 31.61
C ASN A 22 24.48 -9.69 30.44
N ARG A 23 25.33 -10.72 30.33
CA ARG A 23 26.28 -10.87 29.20
C ARG A 23 25.58 -11.21 27.88
N PHE A 24 24.45 -11.93 27.91
CA PHE A 24 23.65 -12.26 26.73
C PHE A 24 22.79 -11.06 26.26
N VAL A 25 22.30 -10.24 27.20
CA VAL A 25 21.48 -9.04 26.92
C VAL A 25 22.33 -7.80 26.59
N THR A 26 23.65 -7.82 26.83
CA THR A 26 24.59 -6.76 26.40
C THR A 26 25.51 -7.17 25.25
N GLN A 27 25.15 -8.19 24.47
CA GLN A 27 25.74 -8.34 23.15
C GLN A 27 25.28 -7.16 22.29
N GLN A 28 26.19 -6.21 22.11
CA GLN A 28 26.11 -5.21 21.05
C GLN A 28 25.89 -5.96 19.75
N VAL A 29 24.75 -5.73 19.10
CA VAL A 29 24.62 -6.00 17.67
C VAL A 29 25.72 -5.18 17.03
N GLU A 30 26.73 -5.85 16.46
CA GLU A 30 27.66 -5.21 15.53
C GLU A 30 26.80 -4.63 14.41
N ASP A 31 26.59 -3.32 14.47
CA ASP A 31 26.08 -2.54 13.36
C ASP A 31 27.11 -2.68 12.23
N PRO A 32 26.77 -3.28 11.07
CA PRO A 32 27.69 -3.44 9.96
C PRO A 32 28.14 -2.11 9.33
N ASN A 33 27.70 -0.96 9.89
CA ASN A 33 28.01 0.38 9.41
C ASN A 33 29.01 1.16 10.28
N ASN A 34 29.67 0.55 11.27
CA ASN A 34 30.67 1.23 12.10
C ASN A 34 32.12 0.81 11.76
N GLU A 35 32.47 0.83 10.48
CA GLU A 35 33.85 1.06 10.06
C GLU A 35 34.12 2.56 10.22
N ALA A 36 34.99 2.91 11.16
CA ALA A 36 35.52 4.25 11.28
C ALA A 36 36.14 4.65 9.93
N PHE A 37 35.49 5.60 9.25
CA PHE A 37 36.01 6.22 8.04
C PHE A 37 37.35 6.89 8.37
N VAL A 38 38.44 6.16 8.13
CA VAL A 38 39.77 6.75 8.03
C VAL A 38 39.72 7.60 6.77
N ALA A 39 39.63 8.91 6.96
CA ALA A 39 39.74 9.88 5.88
C ALA A 39 41.15 9.80 5.29
N GLU A 40 41.30 8.92 4.31
CA GLU A 40 42.40 8.97 3.37
C GLU A 40 41.97 9.90 2.24
N GLU A 41 42.47 11.14 2.28
CA GLU A 41 42.39 12.06 1.15
C GLU A 41 42.99 11.37 -0.07
N THR A 42 42.12 10.87 -0.94
CA THR A 42 42.46 10.51 -2.30
C THR A 42 41.70 11.43 -3.24
N ASN A 43 42.48 12.36 -3.79
CA ASN A 43 42.05 13.35 -4.75
C ASN A 43 41.29 12.75 -5.94
N ALA A 44 40.17 13.39 -6.27
CA ALA A 44 39.69 13.68 -7.61
C ALA A 44 39.84 12.58 -8.67
N SER A 45 38.80 11.75 -8.83
CA SER A 45 38.26 11.36 -10.15
C SER A 45 37.14 10.33 -9.99
N THR A 46 35.93 10.73 -9.58
CA THR A 46 34.73 9.87 -9.66
C THR A 46 33.44 10.64 -9.97
N ASP A 47 33.54 11.86 -10.48
CA ASP A 47 32.37 12.70 -10.77
C ASP A 47 31.74 12.38 -12.14
N SER A 48 32.57 12.12 -13.16
CA SER A 48 32.09 11.93 -14.53
C SER A 48 31.29 10.65 -14.78
N THR A 49 31.30 9.69 -13.84
CA THR A 49 30.64 8.38 -14.01
C THR A 49 29.24 8.34 -13.39
N GLN A 50 28.93 9.23 -12.44
CA GLN A 50 27.57 9.37 -11.89
C GLN A 50 26.75 10.39 -12.69
N GLU A 51 27.34 11.51 -13.09
CA GLU A 51 26.67 12.49 -13.95
C GLU A 51 26.32 11.91 -15.33
N SER A 52 27.24 11.19 -15.97
CA SER A 52 26.98 10.49 -17.24
C SER A 52 25.90 9.41 -17.12
N ARG A 53 25.77 8.76 -15.95
CA ARG A 53 24.76 7.73 -15.71
C ARG A 53 23.40 8.33 -15.39
N GLN A 54 23.37 9.49 -14.72
CA GLN A 54 22.16 10.28 -14.49
C GLN A 54 21.66 10.99 -15.75
N GLU A 55 22.53 11.56 -16.58
CA GLU A 55 22.16 12.12 -17.88
C GLU A 55 21.60 11.04 -18.81
N LYS A 56 22.30 9.90 -18.93
CA LYS A 56 21.81 8.79 -19.75
C LYS A 56 20.48 8.23 -19.24
N ALA A 57 20.31 8.14 -17.92
CA ALA A 57 19.04 7.70 -17.34
C ALA A 57 17.92 8.74 -17.53
N ARG A 58 18.23 10.04 -17.54
CA ARG A 58 17.27 11.12 -17.82
C ARG A 58 16.80 11.12 -19.27
N ASP A 59 17.70 10.83 -20.22
CA ASP A 59 17.35 10.69 -21.64
C ASP A 59 16.45 9.47 -21.93
N GLU A 60 16.41 8.49 -21.01
CA GLU A 60 15.57 7.28 -21.13
C GLU A 60 14.18 7.42 -20.47
N LEU A 61 13.91 8.50 -19.72
CA LEU A 61 12.62 8.75 -19.09
C LEU A 61 11.66 9.49 -20.05
N PRO A 62 10.35 9.23 -19.96
CA PRO A 62 9.37 10.04 -20.69
C PRO A 62 9.42 11.49 -20.20
N ASP A 63 9.21 12.43 -21.12
CA ASP A 63 8.99 13.83 -20.79
C ASP A 63 7.63 13.95 -20.09
N VAL A 64 7.64 14.31 -18.81
CA VAL A 64 6.45 14.38 -17.96
C VAL A 64 6.36 15.75 -17.30
N SER A 65 5.13 16.26 -17.19
CA SER A 65 4.82 17.48 -16.45
C SER A 65 4.03 17.16 -15.18
N SER A 66 4.19 17.99 -14.14
CA SER A 66 3.29 17.95 -12.98
C SER A 66 1.83 18.26 -13.31
N GLU A 67 1.56 18.84 -14.49
CA GLU A 67 0.18 19.06 -14.98
C GLU A 67 -0.36 17.89 -15.83
N ASP A 68 0.39 16.80 -15.96
CA ASP A 68 -0.08 15.65 -16.73
C ASP A 68 -1.31 15.04 -16.07
N TRP A 69 -2.37 14.86 -16.87
CA TRP A 69 -3.63 14.29 -16.41
C TRP A 69 -3.46 12.91 -15.73
N SER A 70 -2.49 12.12 -16.17
CA SER A 70 -2.18 10.80 -15.59
C SER A 70 -1.43 10.87 -14.25
N LEU A 71 -1.06 12.07 -13.81
CA LEU A 71 -0.42 12.35 -12.53
C LEU A 71 -1.33 13.15 -11.58
N THR A 72 -2.64 13.18 -11.84
CA THR A 72 -3.65 13.78 -10.96
C THR A 72 -3.51 13.20 -9.55
N LEU A 73 -3.30 14.07 -8.55
CA LEU A 73 -3.16 13.67 -7.16
C LEU A 73 -4.50 13.77 -6.43
N VAL A 74 -4.96 12.65 -5.89
CA VAL A 74 -6.12 12.59 -4.99
C VAL A 74 -5.84 11.60 -3.87
N GLY A 75 -6.27 11.92 -2.65
CA GLY A 75 -6.06 11.06 -1.49
C GLY A 75 -6.45 11.76 -0.20
N PRO A 76 -6.27 11.16 0.99
CA PRO A 76 -6.83 11.66 2.25
C PRO A 76 -6.53 13.13 2.58
N ASP A 77 -5.36 13.63 2.19
CA ASP A 77 -4.94 15.02 2.43
C ASP A 77 -5.21 15.95 1.23
N GLN A 78 -5.67 15.41 0.10
CA GLN A 78 -5.84 16.11 -1.18
C GLN A 78 -7.16 15.70 -1.84
N PRO A 79 -8.26 16.45 -1.65
CA PRO A 79 -9.50 16.17 -2.34
C PRO A 79 -9.34 16.37 -3.84
N LEU A 80 -10.15 15.66 -4.61
CA LEU A 80 -10.24 15.86 -6.04
C LEU A 80 -10.75 17.27 -6.35
N GLU A 81 -10.00 18.01 -7.16
CA GLU A 81 -10.39 19.36 -7.59
C GLU A 81 -11.57 19.32 -8.56
N GLU A 82 -11.49 18.46 -9.56
CA GLU A 82 -12.50 18.29 -10.60
C GLU A 82 -12.68 16.81 -10.95
N GLU A 83 -13.94 16.40 -11.04
CA GLU A 83 -14.31 15.06 -11.47
C GLU A 83 -14.16 14.91 -12.99
N ILE A 84 -13.73 13.74 -13.44
CA ILE A 84 -13.60 13.45 -14.87
C ILE A 84 -14.94 13.63 -15.60
N SER A 85 -14.90 14.32 -16.75
CA SER A 85 -16.08 14.51 -17.59
C SER A 85 -16.65 13.17 -18.06
N SER A 86 -17.98 13.05 -18.09
CA SER A 86 -18.66 11.88 -18.64
C SER A 86 -18.33 11.61 -20.11
N GLU A 87 -17.91 12.63 -20.87
CA GLU A 87 -17.48 12.49 -22.26
C GLU A 87 -16.11 11.81 -22.39
N GLN A 88 -15.29 11.89 -21.35
CA GLN A 88 -13.98 11.24 -21.27
C GLN A 88 -14.10 9.79 -20.78
N LEU A 89 -15.27 9.38 -20.28
CA LEU A 89 -15.50 8.02 -19.81
C LEU A 89 -15.97 7.11 -20.93
N SER A 90 -15.54 5.86 -20.90
CA SER A 90 -15.99 4.82 -21.82
C SER A 90 -16.13 3.49 -21.09
N TYR A 91 -17.06 2.67 -21.56
CA TYR A 91 -17.28 1.35 -20.98
C TYR A 91 -16.10 0.44 -21.27
N ILE A 92 -15.62 -0.25 -20.23
CA ILE A 92 -14.62 -1.30 -20.38
C ILE A 92 -15.28 -2.47 -21.11
N PRO A 93 -14.69 -2.99 -22.21
CA PRO A 93 -15.30 -4.05 -23.01
C PRO A 93 -15.75 -5.25 -22.18
N ASN A 94 -16.95 -5.75 -22.48
CA ASN A 94 -17.61 -6.87 -21.79
C ASN A 94 -17.96 -6.62 -20.31
N THR A 95 -17.97 -5.37 -19.85
CA THR A 95 -18.41 -4.99 -18.50
C THR A 95 -19.45 -3.86 -18.57
N ASN A 96 -20.06 -3.54 -17.43
CA ASN A 96 -20.84 -2.33 -17.23
C ASN A 96 -20.07 -1.22 -16.50
N MET A 97 -18.75 -1.40 -16.34
CA MET A 97 -17.88 -0.47 -15.64
C MET A 97 -17.23 0.50 -16.63
N GLN A 98 -16.84 1.67 -16.15
CA GLN A 98 -16.25 2.72 -16.97
C GLN A 98 -14.83 3.05 -16.51
N LEU A 99 -14.02 3.54 -17.46
CA LEU A 99 -12.72 4.15 -17.22
C LEU A 99 -12.58 5.40 -18.08
N ASP A 100 -11.57 6.21 -17.77
CA ASP A 100 -11.05 7.19 -18.71
C ASP A 100 -10.70 6.48 -20.03
N ASN A 101 -11.25 6.97 -21.13
CA ASN A 101 -11.07 6.39 -22.45
C ASN A 101 -9.58 6.32 -22.86
N ARG A 102 -8.71 7.16 -22.29
CA ARG A 102 -7.27 7.21 -22.56
C ARG A 102 -6.52 6.00 -22.00
N VAL A 103 -7.08 5.29 -21.01
CA VAL A 103 -6.44 4.12 -20.40
C VAL A 103 -7.08 2.78 -20.79
N ILE A 104 -8.16 2.79 -21.58
CA ILE A 104 -8.86 1.56 -21.95
C ILE A 104 -7.95 0.61 -22.75
N GLU A 105 -7.24 1.12 -23.76
CA GLU A 105 -6.36 0.29 -24.58
C GLU A 105 -5.24 -0.33 -23.74
N ALA A 106 -4.61 0.45 -22.86
CA ALA A 106 -3.58 -0.04 -21.93
C ALA A 106 -4.13 -1.11 -20.97
N TYR A 107 -5.36 -0.94 -20.47
CA TYR A 107 -6.01 -1.97 -19.66
C TYR A 107 -6.29 -3.25 -20.46
N GLN A 108 -6.72 -3.14 -21.73
CA GLN A 108 -6.97 -4.30 -22.58
C GLN A 108 -5.68 -5.09 -22.83
N GLU A 109 -4.57 -4.41 -23.16
CA GLU A 109 -3.26 -5.04 -23.30
C GLU A 109 -2.84 -5.73 -22.00
N PHE A 110 -2.95 -5.04 -20.85
CA PHE A 110 -2.67 -5.64 -19.55
C PHE A 110 -3.51 -6.90 -19.28
N SER A 111 -4.80 -6.87 -19.58
CA SER A 111 -5.71 -7.99 -19.39
C SER A 111 -5.41 -9.17 -20.32
N GLU A 112 -5.04 -8.91 -21.56
CA GLU A 112 -4.65 -9.94 -22.53
C GLU A 112 -3.33 -10.60 -22.12
N ASP A 113 -2.35 -9.81 -21.66
CA ASP A 113 -1.07 -10.29 -21.17
C ASP A 113 -1.23 -11.16 -19.91
N ALA A 114 -2.07 -10.72 -18.98
CA ALA A 114 -2.42 -11.50 -17.79
C ALA A 114 -3.09 -12.82 -18.18
N GLN A 115 -4.02 -12.82 -19.14
CA GLN A 115 -4.65 -14.04 -19.65
C GLN A 115 -3.62 -14.98 -20.29
N ARG A 116 -2.70 -14.47 -21.11
CA ARG A 116 -1.61 -15.26 -21.72
C ARG A 116 -0.68 -15.88 -20.68
N ALA A 117 -0.50 -15.20 -19.54
CA ALA A 117 0.25 -15.71 -18.40
C ALA A 117 -0.54 -16.71 -17.52
N GLY A 118 -1.82 -16.96 -17.81
CA GLY A 118 -2.69 -17.84 -17.04
C GLY A 118 -3.38 -17.19 -15.85
N HIS A 119 -3.42 -15.85 -15.82
CA HIS A 119 -4.08 -15.04 -14.79
C HIS A 119 -5.28 -14.28 -15.39
N SER A 120 -6.43 -14.96 -15.50
CA SER A 120 -7.68 -14.31 -15.88
C SER A 120 -8.05 -13.25 -14.83
N LEU A 121 -8.15 -11.99 -15.26
CA LEU A 121 -8.47 -10.87 -14.39
C LEU A 121 -9.98 -10.67 -14.25
N VAL A 122 -10.37 -10.18 -13.09
CA VAL A 122 -11.73 -9.76 -12.77
C VAL A 122 -11.68 -8.37 -12.16
N ILE A 123 -12.39 -7.43 -12.79
CA ILE A 123 -12.57 -6.08 -12.26
C ILE A 123 -13.63 -6.11 -11.18
N ILE A 124 -13.27 -5.65 -9.99
CA ILE A 124 -14.18 -5.51 -8.86
C ILE A 124 -14.82 -4.13 -8.85
N SER A 125 -14.03 -3.09 -9.13
CA SER A 125 -14.52 -1.73 -9.25
C SER A 125 -13.62 -0.89 -10.15
N ALA A 126 -14.19 0.15 -10.77
CA ALA A 126 -13.52 1.06 -11.71
C ALA A 126 -13.97 2.50 -11.42
N TYR A 127 -14.23 3.33 -12.44
CA TYR A 127 -14.80 4.65 -12.22
C TYR A 127 -16.05 4.60 -11.33
N ARG A 128 -16.10 5.52 -10.37
CA ARG A 128 -17.26 5.76 -9.51
C ARG A 128 -17.34 7.27 -9.31
N SER A 129 -18.52 7.83 -9.52
CA SER A 129 -18.67 9.27 -9.31
C SER A 129 -18.63 9.64 -7.83
N VAL A 130 -18.32 10.91 -7.52
CA VAL A 130 -18.38 11.47 -6.17
C VAL A 130 -19.78 11.30 -5.59
N SER A 131 -20.82 11.54 -6.40
CA SER A 131 -22.23 11.38 -6.00
C SER A 131 -22.59 9.92 -5.68
N GLU A 132 -22.10 8.95 -6.47
CA GLU A 132 -22.33 7.54 -6.16
C GLU A 132 -21.59 7.10 -4.89
N GLN A 133 -20.37 7.59 -4.67
CA GLN A 133 -19.62 7.33 -3.45
C GLN A 133 -20.30 7.93 -2.22
N ASP A 134 -20.88 9.12 -2.34
CA ASP A 134 -21.68 9.78 -1.31
C ASP A 134 -22.87 8.91 -0.88
N GLN A 135 -23.64 8.40 -1.85
CA GLN A 135 -24.74 7.48 -1.57
C GLN A 135 -24.29 6.17 -0.90
N ILE A 136 -23.13 5.63 -1.29
CA ILE A 136 -22.54 4.44 -0.66
C ILE A 136 -22.13 4.74 0.78
N PHE A 137 -21.48 5.89 1.01
CA PHE A 137 -21.01 6.33 2.31
C PHE A 137 -22.18 6.53 3.27
N ASP A 138 -23.19 7.31 2.87
CA ASP A 138 -24.40 7.58 3.65
C ASP A 138 -25.18 6.32 4.01
N ARG A 139 -25.27 5.38 3.06
CA ARG A 139 -25.91 4.08 3.30
C ARG A 139 -25.17 3.29 4.39
N ARG A 140 -23.82 3.29 4.38
CA ARG A 140 -23.01 2.60 5.40
C ARG A 140 -23.15 3.27 6.77
N VAL A 141 -23.10 4.60 6.82
CA VAL A 141 -23.35 5.36 8.05
C VAL A 141 -24.73 5.01 8.63
N THR A 142 -25.76 5.04 7.78
CA THR A 142 -27.12 4.66 8.18
C THR A 142 -27.22 3.22 8.68
N GLN A 143 -26.53 2.29 8.02
CA GLN A 143 -26.46 0.89 8.45
C GLN A 143 -25.85 0.75 9.85
N TYR A 144 -24.78 1.47 10.16
CA TYR A 144 -24.16 1.44 11.50
C TYR A 144 -25.00 2.13 12.57
N LYS A 145 -25.69 3.23 12.22
CA LYS A 145 -26.67 3.86 13.12
C LYS A 145 -27.80 2.91 13.48
N ASN A 146 -28.29 2.13 12.51
CA ASN A 146 -29.31 1.10 12.75
C ASN A 146 -28.79 -0.06 13.63
N GLN A 147 -27.48 -0.22 13.77
CA GLN A 147 -26.86 -1.16 14.72
C GLN A 147 -26.66 -0.55 16.12
N GLY A 148 -27.10 0.68 16.35
CA GLY A 148 -27.07 1.37 17.65
C GLY A 148 -25.86 2.28 17.86
N MET A 149 -25.03 2.51 16.85
CA MET A 149 -23.96 3.51 16.90
C MET A 149 -24.53 4.93 16.83
N ASP A 150 -23.89 5.89 17.47
CA ASP A 150 -24.16 7.31 17.21
C ASP A 150 -23.58 7.76 15.86
N GLU A 151 -23.91 8.99 15.44
CA GLU A 151 -23.48 9.53 14.14
C GLU A 151 -21.95 9.50 13.98
N ASN A 152 -21.21 10.00 14.96
CA ASN A 152 -19.75 10.10 14.87
C ASN A 152 -19.12 8.72 14.83
N GLN A 153 -19.60 7.80 15.67
CA GLN A 153 -19.15 6.40 15.66
C GLN A 153 -19.43 5.71 14.32
N ALA A 154 -20.62 5.92 13.76
CA ALA A 154 -21.01 5.33 12.48
C ALA A 154 -20.19 5.89 11.31
N VAL A 155 -19.90 7.19 11.32
CA VAL A 155 -19.03 7.87 10.34
C VAL A 155 -17.61 7.32 10.44
N GLU A 156 -17.00 7.31 11.63
CA GLU A 156 -15.65 6.78 11.81
C GLU A 156 -15.57 5.30 11.43
N LYS A 157 -16.59 4.50 11.78
CA LYS A 157 -16.66 3.09 11.39
C LYS A 157 -16.77 2.90 9.87
N THR A 158 -17.47 3.81 9.19
CA THR A 158 -17.59 3.79 7.73
C THR A 158 -16.24 4.10 7.07
N LYS A 159 -15.48 5.06 7.61
CA LYS A 159 -14.16 5.46 7.10
C LYS A 159 -13.11 4.36 7.17
N GLU A 160 -13.27 3.38 8.08
CA GLU A 160 -12.38 2.20 8.13
C GLU A 160 -12.40 1.39 6.82
N THR A 161 -13.48 1.45 6.03
CA THR A 161 -13.66 0.61 4.84
C THR A 161 -14.17 1.36 3.61
N SER A 162 -14.41 2.66 3.72
CA SER A 162 -14.96 3.51 2.67
C SER A 162 -14.26 4.86 2.68
N THR A 163 -13.57 5.18 1.59
CA THR A 163 -13.01 6.52 1.38
C THR A 163 -14.14 7.55 1.38
N GLU A 164 -13.87 8.72 1.97
CA GLU A 164 -14.80 9.85 1.90
C GLU A 164 -15.04 10.27 0.44
N PRO A 165 -16.27 10.66 0.06
CA PRO A 165 -16.54 11.16 -1.28
C PRO A 165 -15.63 12.34 -1.65
N GLY A 166 -15.06 12.29 -2.84
CA GLY A 166 -14.11 13.31 -3.31
C GLY A 166 -12.63 13.00 -3.00
N TYR A 167 -12.33 11.97 -2.22
CA TYR A 167 -10.95 11.60 -1.84
C TYR A 167 -10.48 10.28 -2.45
N SER A 168 -11.28 9.68 -3.35
CA SER A 168 -10.99 8.39 -3.98
C SER A 168 -10.38 8.56 -5.37
N GLU A 169 -9.33 7.78 -5.66
CA GLU A 169 -8.74 7.67 -7.01
C GLU A 169 -9.75 7.20 -8.06
N HIS A 170 -10.76 6.42 -7.67
CA HIS A 170 -11.83 5.98 -8.58
C HIS A 170 -12.61 7.14 -9.23
N HIS A 171 -12.62 8.32 -8.60
CA HIS A 171 -13.27 9.51 -9.15
C HIS A 171 -12.52 10.10 -10.35
N THR A 172 -11.24 9.78 -10.52
CA THR A 172 -10.43 10.24 -11.66
C THR A 172 -10.72 9.44 -12.94
N GLY A 173 -11.35 8.27 -12.82
CA GLY A 173 -11.48 7.32 -13.93
C GLY A 173 -10.20 6.55 -14.26
N LEU A 174 -9.15 6.68 -13.45
CA LEU A 174 -7.84 6.05 -13.66
C LEU A 174 -7.58 4.84 -12.75
N ALA A 175 -8.43 4.60 -11.76
CA ALA A 175 -8.26 3.51 -10.79
C ALA A 175 -9.12 2.28 -11.11
N LEU A 176 -8.56 1.12 -10.84
CA LEU A 176 -9.20 -0.20 -10.96
C LEU A 176 -8.86 -1.05 -9.74
N ASP A 177 -9.88 -1.66 -9.15
CA ASP A 177 -9.70 -2.79 -8.24
C ASP A 177 -9.77 -4.08 -9.06
N ILE A 178 -8.69 -4.85 -9.07
CA ILE A 178 -8.58 -6.08 -9.86
C ILE A 178 -8.14 -7.24 -8.97
N VAL A 179 -8.75 -8.40 -9.20
CA VAL A 179 -8.30 -9.68 -8.64
C VAL A 179 -8.21 -10.71 -9.76
N ASP A 180 -7.55 -11.85 -9.50
CA ASP A 180 -7.66 -12.98 -10.41
C ASP A 180 -8.96 -13.78 -10.17
N GLU A 181 -9.38 -14.52 -11.19
CA GLU A 181 -10.61 -15.30 -11.16
C GLU A 181 -10.65 -16.33 -10.02
N ASN A 182 -9.52 -16.98 -9.70
CA ASN A 182 -9.48 -17.97 -8.61
C ASN A 182 -9.67 -17.29 -7.25
N TRP A 183 -9.09 -16.10 -7.06
CA TRP A 183 -9.33 -15.29 -5.86
C TRP A 183 -10.80 -14.92 -5.73
N GLN A 184 -11.42 -14.39 -6.79
CA GLN A 184 -12.83 -14.05 -6.76
C GLN A 184 -13.71 -15.26 -6.40
N GLN A 185 -13.44 -16.43 -6.98
CA GLN A 185 -14.18 -17.65 -6.68
C GLN A 185 -14.02 -18.09 -5.22
N SER A 186 -12.81 -17.93 -4.67
CA SER A 186 -12.48 -18.36 -3.30
C SER A 186 -13.01 -17.39 -2.23
N TYR A 187 -13.14 -16.10 -2.55
CA TYR A 187 -13.45 -15.04 -1.59
C TYR A 187 -14.64 -14.16 -1.99
N SER A 188 -15.58 -14.71 -2.77
CA SER A 188 -16.70 -13.96 -3.40
C SER A 188 -17.51 -13.01 -2.51
N GLN A 189 -17.57 -13.25 -1.19
CA GLN A 189 -18.31 -12.40 -0.25
C GLN A 189 -17.47 -11.23 0.29
N ASN A 190 -16.15 -11.37 0.34
CA ASN A 190 -15.24 -10.49 1.07
C ASN A 190 -14.04 -10.04 0.23
N ILE A 191 -14.17 -9.98 -1.10
CA ILE A 191 -13.06 -9.88 -2.06
C ILE A 191 -12.03 -8.78 -1.72
N LEU A 192 -12.50 -7.65 -1.18
CA LEU A 192 -11.70 -6.47 -0.83
C LEU A 192 -11.60 -6.20 0.68
N GLU A 193 -12.03 -7.14 1.55
CA GLU A 193 -11.93 -6.91 3.00
C GLU A 193 -10.47 -6.95 3.48
N GLU A 194 -10.10 -5.95 4.29
CA GLU A 194 -8.75 -5.77 4.86
C GLU A 194 -8.25 -7.02 5.62
N ASN A 195 -9.18 -7.76 6.25
CA ASN A 195 -8.89 -8.93 7.07
C ASN A 195 -8.39 -10.17 6.27
N LEU A 196 -8.46 -10.15 4.93
CA LEU A 196 -8.01 -11.25 4.09
C LEU A 196 -6.51 -11.20 3.82
N TRP A 197 -5.89 -10.01 3.83
CA TRP A 197 -4.46 -9.85 3.54
C TRP A 197 -3.57 -10.38 4.67
N GLN A 198 -4.08 -10.45 5.90
CA GLN A 198 -3.36 -10.94 7.08
C GLN A 198 -3.37 -12.47 7.21
N ARG A 199 -4.08 -13.20 6.34
CA ARG A 199 -4.24 -14.67 6.41
C ARG A 199 -3.25 -15.46 5.55
N ARG A 200 -2.20 -14.81 5.03
CA ARG A 200 -1.11 -15.45 4.27
C ARG A 200 0.07 -15.81 5.16
#